data_AF-A0A7S0JBT4-F1
#
_entry.id   AF-A0A7S0JBT4-F1
#
_cell.length_a   1.000
_cell.length_b   1.000
_cell.length_c   1.000
_cell.angle_alpha   90.00
_cell.angle_beta   90.00
_cell.angle_gamma   90.00
#
_symmetry.space_group_name_H-M   'P 1'
#
loop_
_entity.id
_entity.type
_entity.pdbx_description
1 polymer ?
#
loop_
_entity_poly.entity_id
_entity_poly.type
_entity_poly.pdbx_seq_one_letter_code
_entity_poly.pdbx_strand_id
1 'polypeptide(L)'
;MRVPSLLYSAEEAAELDDVQLHSLGLNGLLELCAADRKLTPYEDPLFSTTAMRYSRLMQTNETNGRLDRTLEAFLRLLSAHFLSHAAHKVLEYLLRRFDVHKYNSAALFSCVLPYHGTRWFVKVAQLLPPLGLGRKWQRSGVPPSREVLTAQCIKDHALLSQIALLGGDGASSHEGSVSFCTVLLLELYGRDLIEKKRKHGKAAEPQVLLRLLVRHIHASLSSASGWTQRLGAYMLVTQICTRRALGGEALSAFGKLLGGRLRESSTPADATSCLQCLLVLYRQAHLSPPQDGAAKDGA
;
A
#
# COMPACT_ATOMS: atom_id res chain seq x y z
N MET A 1 19.88 -24.73 -8.22
CA MET A 1 18.83 -23.87 -7.64
C MET A 1 17.96 -23.36 -8.77
N ARG A 2 16.63 -23.26 -8.59
CA ARG A 2 15.73 -22.77 -9.65
C ARG A 2 15.94 -21.27 -9.83
N VAL A 3 16.23 -20.82 -11.05
CA VAL A 3 16.39 -19.39 -11.37
C VAL A 3 15.03 -18.70 -11.16
N PRO A 4 14.94 -17.64 -10.34
CA PRO A 4 13.70 -16.89 -10.19
C PRO A 4 13.39 -16.16 -11.50
N SER A 5 12.23 -16.44 -12.09
CA SER A 5 11.79 -15.80 -13.32
C SER A 5 10.28 -15.59 -13.28
N LEU A 6 9.85 -14.42 -13.77
CA LEU A 6 8.47 -14.01 -13.95
C LEU A 6 7.98 -14.37 -15.36
N LEU A 7 8.84 -14.17 -16.36
CA LEU A 7 8.50 -14.33 -17.77
C LEU A 7 8.74 -15.74 -18.30
N TYR A 8 9.78 -16.41 -17.82
CA TYR A 8 10.30 -17.63 -18.44
C TYR A 8 10.14 -18.86 -17.54
N SER A 9 10.18 -20.04 -18.16
CA SER A 9 10.39 -21.29 -17.43
C SER A 9 11.79 -21.35 -16.81
N ALA A 10 12.04 -22.33 -15.94
CA ALA A 10 13.35 -22.45 -15.30
C ALA A 10 14.48 -22.80 -16.30
N GLU A 11 14.13 -23.50 -17.38
CA GLU A 11 15.05 -23.90 -18.45
C GLU A 11 15.40 -22.69 -19.32
N GLU A 12 14.40 -22.01 -19.88
CA GLU A 12 14.58 -20.79 -20.68
C GLU A 12 15.30 -19.67 -19.89
N ALA A 13 14.98 -19.52 -18.60
CA ALA A 13 15.63 -18.52 -17.76
C ALA A 13 17.13 -18.81 -17.53
N ALA A 14 17.54 -20.08 -17.59
CA ALA A 14 18.94 -20.48 -17.42
C ALA A 14 19.77 -20.25 -18.68
N GLU A 15 19.14 -20.22 -19.86
CA GLU A 15 19.80 -19.95 -21.14
C GLU A 15 20.07 -18.45 -21.37
N LEU A 16 19.28 -17.58 -20.73
CA LEU A 16 19.38 -16.14 -20.93
C LEU A 16 20.61 -15.54 -20.23
N ASP A 17 21.54 -15.00 -21.02
CA ASP A 17 22.75 -14.37 -20.51
C ASP A 17 22.49 -12.98 -19.88
N ASP A 18 23.51 -12.43 -19.22
CA ASP A 18 23.43 -11.14 -18.52
C ASP A 18 23.13 -9.96 -19.45
N VAL A 19 23.62 -10.01 -20.70
CA VAL A 19 23.48 -8.94 -21.69
C VAL A 19 22.08 -8.94 -22.29
N GLN A 20 21.55 -10.12 -22.59
CA GLN A 20 20.18 -10.35 -23.04
C GLN A 20 19.18 -9.92 -21.96
N LEU A 21 19.42 -10.33 -20.70
CA LEU A 21 18.59 -9.94 -19.57
C LEU A 21 18.60 -8.41 -19.35
N HIS A 22 19.77 -7.77 -19.45
CA HIS A 22 19.91 -6.31 -19.36
C HIS A 22 19.17 -5.60 -20.50
N SER A 23 19.37 -6.06 -21.74
CA SER A 23 18.71 -5.51 -22.93
C SER A 23 17.18 -5.61 -22.81
N LEU A 24 16.68 -6.75 -22.31
CA LEU A 24 15.25 -6.97 -22.04
C LEU A 24 14.71 -5.94 -21.02
N GLY A 25 15.39 -5.79 -19.89
CA GLY A 25 15.00 -4.87 -18.83
C GLY A 25 15.04 -3.41 -19.29
N LEU A 26 16.12 -2.99 -19.96
CA LEU A 26 16.29 -1.63 -20.46
C LEU A 26 15.25 -1.29 -21.53
N ASN A 27 14.97 -2.21 -22.45
CA ASN A 27 13.91 -2.02 -23.43
C ASN A 27 12.54 -1.82 -22.77
N GLY A 28 12.22 -2.64 -21.75
CA GLY A 28 11.01 -2.44 -20.95
C GLY A 28 10.98 -1.08 -20.24
N LEU A 29 12.10 -0.63 -19.69
CA LEU A 29 12.18 0.69 -19.05
C LEU A 29 11.94 1.82 -20.06
N LEU A 30 12.57 1.76 -21.23
CA LEU A 30 12.43 2.80 -22.26
C LEU A 30 10.98 2.93 -22.75
N GLU A 31 10.29 1.79 -22.95
CA GLU A 31 8.85 1.77 -23.24
C GLU A 31 8.03 2.45 -22.12
N LEU A 32 8.34 2.18 -20.86
CA LEU A 32 7.67 2.81 -19.73
C LEU A 32 7.98 4.30 -19.60
N CYS A 33 9.23 4.72 -19.85
CA CYS A 33 9.65 6.12 -19.81
C CYS A 33 8.95 6.96 -20.90
N ALA A 34 8.62 6.35 -22.04
CA ALA A 34 7.82 6.99 -23.07
C ALA A 34 6.39 7.27 -22.61
N ALA A 35 5.83 6.41 -21.74
CA ALA A 35 4.50 6.60 -21.14
C ALA A 35 4.51 7.48 -19.89
N ASP A 36 5.55 7.36 -19.04
CA ASP A 36 5.69 8.05 -17.77
C ASP A 36 7.15 8.45 -17.50
N ARG A 37 7.45 9.73 -17.74
CA ARG A 37 8.79 10.32 -17.57
C ARG A 37 9.30 10.28 -16.13
N LYS A 38 8.45 9.99 -15.13
CA LYS A 38 8.89 9.82 -13.73
C LYS A 38 9.83 8.63 -13.55
N LEU A 39 9.86 7.69 -14.50
CA LEU A 39 10.73 6.52 -14.48
C LEU A 39 12.13 6.78 -15.06
N THR A 40 12.30 7.86 -15.84
CA THR A 40 13.57 8.21 -16.49
C THR A 40 14.76 8.34 -15.53
N PRO A 41 14.63 8.93 -14.32
CA PRO A 41 15.74 9.03 -13.38
C PRO A 41 16.33 7.69 -12.90
N TYR A 42 15.64 6.58 -13.15
CA TYR A 42 16.06 5.25 -12.71
C TYR A 42 16.88 4.47 -13.75
N GLU A 43 16.99 5.00 -14.98
CA GLU A 43 17.78 4.37 -16.04
C GLU A 43 19.25 4.21 -15.65
N ASP A 44 19.91 5.29 -15.26
CA ASP A 44 21.33 5.23 -14.85
C ASP A 44 21.58 4.37 -13.59
N PRO A 45 20.86 4.56 -12.47
CA PRO A 45 21.18 3.82 -11.25
C PRO A 45 20.83 2.33 -11.31
N LEU A 46 19.86 1.90 -12.13
CA LEU A 46 19.39 0.50 -12.16
C LEU A 46 19.73 -0.23 -13.48
N PHE A 47 19.85 0.50 -14.59
CA PHE A 47 20.00 -0.07 -15.94
C PHE A 47 21.25 0.43 -16.68
N SER A 48 22.21 1.05 -16.00
CA SER A 48 23.54 1.30 -16.58
C SER A 48 24.31 0.00 -16.80
N THR A 49 25.34 0.05 -17.64
CA THR A 49 26.30 -1.05 -17.83
C THR A 49 27.03 -1.41 -16.54
N THR A 50 27.21 -0.44 -15.64
CA THR A 50 27.74 -0.66 -14.29
C THR A 50 26.75 -1.45 -13.43
N ALA A 51 25.46 -1.07 -13.47
CA ALA A 51 24.41 -1.75 -12.72
C ALA A 51 24.21 -3.21 -13.19
N MET A 52 24.43 -3.49 -14.48
CA MET A 52 24.43 -4.85 -15.02
C MET A 52 25.46 -5.77 -14.34
N ARG A 53 26.60 -5.23 -13.88
CA ARG A 53 27.66 -6.00 -13.21
C ARG A 53 27.55 -5.96 -11.68
N TYR A 54 26.51 -5.33 -11.15
CA TYR A 54 26.33 -5.18 -9.72
C TYR A 54 26.03 -6.53 -9.06
N SER A 55 26.74 -6.82 -7.97
CA SER A 55 26.50 -8.01 -7.14
C SER A 55 26.38 -7.60 -5.67
N ARG A 56 25.19 -7.75 -5.08
CA ARG A 56 24.91 -7.36 -3.68
C ARG A 56 25.87 -7.97 -2.66
N LEU A 57 26.37 -9.18 -2.94
CA LEU A 57 27.30 -9.91 -2.06
C LEU A 57 28.70 -9.28 -2.00
N MET A 58 29.05 -8.48 -3.01
CA MET A 58 30.37 -7.82 -3.13
C MET A 58 30.31 -6.35 -2.70
N GLN A 59 29.25 -5.94 -1.99
CA GLN A 59 28.94 -4.54 -1.71
C GLN A 59 28.77 -4.32 -0.21
N THR A 60 29.07 -3.11 0.25
CA THR A 60 28.88 -2.75 1.66
C THR A 60 27.39 -2.63 2.00
N ASN A 61 27.07 -2.74 3.29
CA ASN A 61 25.69 -2.59 3.79
C ASN A 61 25.11 -1.20 3.44
N GLU A 62 25.92 -0.14 3.50
CA GLU A 62 25.50 1.22 3.16
C GLU A 62 25.16 1.34 1.67
N THR A 63 25.94 0.68 0.82
CA THR A 63 25.73 0.69 -0.64
C THR A 63 24.48 -0.11 -1.01
N ASN A 64 24.32 -1.31 -0.43
CA ASN A 64 23.09 -2.08 -0.57
C ASN A 64 21.86 -1.31 -0.05
N GLY A 65 21.98 -0.60 1.07
CA GLY A 65 20.89 0.22 1.62
C GLY A 65 20.55 1.46 0.78
N ARG A 66 21.48 1.98 -0.04
CA ARG A 66 21.14 2.99 -1.08
C ARG A 66 20.38 2.36 -2.23
N LEU A 67 20.85 1.21 -2.73
CA LEU A 67 20.17 0.46 -3.78
C LEU A 67 18.73 0.09 -3.37
N ASP A 68 18.54 -0.37 -2.13
CA ASP A 68 17.22 -0.73 -1.61
C ASP A 68 16.25 0.45 -1.65
N ARG A 69 16.67 1.63 -1.18
CA ARG A 69 15.84 2.84 -1.24
C ARG A 69 15.48 3.23 -2.68
N THR A 70 16.42 3.10 -3.62
CA THR A 70 16.17 3.35 -5.05
C THR A 70 15.16 2.36 -5.61
N LEU A 71 15.32 1.07 -5.33
CA LEU A 71 14.41 0.02 -5.79
C LEU A 71 13.00 0.17 -5.19
N GLU A 72 12.89 0.52 -3.92
CA GLU A 72 11.61 0.76 -3.25
C GLU A 72 10.88 1.98 -3.82
N ALA A 73 11.61 3.04 -4.15
CA ALA A 73 11.04 4.20 -4.83
C ALA A 73 10.60 3.85 -6.26
N PHE A 74 11.41 3.09 -7.00
CA PHE A 74 11.09 2.63 -8.34
C PHE A 74 9.86 1.72 -8.38
N LEU A 75 9.78 0.72 -7.49
CA LEU A 75 8.67 -0.23 -7.40
C LEU A 75 7.34 0.46 -7.11
N ARG A 76 7.34 1.56 -6.34
CA ARG A 76 6.12 2.37 -6.11
C ARG A 76 5.58 3.00 -7.39
N LEU A 77 6.47 3.53 -8.24
CA LEU A 77 6.10 4.09 -9.54
C LEU A 77 5.69 2.99 -10.53
N LEU A 78 6.45 1.89 -10.56
CA LEU A 78 6.20 0.74 -11.42
C LEU A 78 4.83 0.10 -11.20
N SER A 79 4.31 0.18 -9.96
CA SER A 79 2.99 -0.32 -9.59
C SER A 79 1.89 0.17 -10.54
N ALA A 80 1.92 1.45 -10.95
CA ALA A 80 0.92 2.01 -11.87
C ALA A 80 0.89 1.32 -13.24
N HIS A 81 2.02 0.73 -13.64
CA HIS A 81 2.25 0.15 -14.95
C HIS A 81 2.30 -1.38 -14.90
N PHE A 82 2.05 -2.00 -13.75
CA PHE A 82 2.33 -3.42 -13.49
C PHE A 82 1.74 -4.37 -14.53
N LEU A 83 0.54 -4.10 -15.03
CA LEU A 83 -0.12 -4.98 -16.02
C LEU A 83 0.48 -4.90 -17.43
N SER A 84 1.33 -3.92 -17.70
CA SER A 84 1.99 -3.78 -19.00
C SER A 84 3.09 -4.82 -19.18
N HIS A 85 3.26 -5.28 -20.42
CA HIS A 85 4.35 -6.20 -20.76
C HIS A 85 5.73 -5.57 -20.47
N ALA A 86 5.87 -4.26 -20.71
CA ALA A 86 7.07 -3.48 -20.39
C ALA A 86 7.46 -3.56 -18.90
N ALA A 87 6.48 -3.45 -17.99
CA ALA A 87 6.73 -3.61 -16.56
C ALA A 87 7.17 -5.04 -16.19
N HIS A 88 6.64 -6.06 -16.85
CA HIS A 88 7.10 -7.44 -16.61
C HIS A 88 8.54 -7.67 -17.07
N LYS A 89 8.97 -7.09 -18.21
CA LYS A 89 10.38 -7.12 -18.66
C LYS A 89 11.30 -6.49 -17.61
N VAL A 90 10.90 -5.32 -17.09
CA VAL A 90 11.63 -4.61 -16.04
C VAL A 90 11.72 -5.45 -14.77
N LEU A 91 10.61 -6.03 -14.31
CA LEU A 91 10.60 -6.88 -13.12
C LEU A 91 11.47 -8.13 -13.29
N GLU A 92 11.47 -8.77 -14.46
CA GLU A 92 12.34 -9.90 -14.77
C GLU A 92 13.81 -9.55 -14.53
N TYR A 93 14.27 -8.41 -15.05
CA TYR A 93 15.63 -7.91 -14.83
C TYR A 93 15.91 -7.64 -13.35
N LEU A 94 15.02 -6.92 -12.65
CA LEU A 94 15.22 -6.60 -11.23
C LEU A 94 15.26 -7.86 -10.34
N LEU A 95 14.42 -8.86 -10.64
CA LEU A 95 14.36 -10.13 -9.92
C LEU A 95 15.68 -10.88 -9.99
N ARG A 96 16.30 -10.91 -11.17
CA ARG A 96 17.53 -11.67 -11.43
C ARG A 96 18.81 -10.88 -11.11
N ARG A 97 18.84 -9.57 -11.36
CA ARG A 97 20.03 -8.75 -11.14
C ARG A 97 20.19 -8.29 -9.69
N PHE A 98 19.09 -7.88 -9.07
CA PHE A 98 19.12 -7.30 -7.72
C PHE A 98 18.40 -8.16 -6.68
N ASP A 99 17.95 -9.37 -7.03
CA ASP A 99 17.28 -10.26 -6.09
C ASP A 99 16.13 -9.57 -5.32
N VAL A 100 15.35 -8.71 -6.00
CA VAL A 100 14.33 -7.86 -5.32
C VAL A 100 13.28 -8.68 -4.56
N HIS A 101 13.02 -9.91 -5.00
CA HIS A 101 12.14 -10.85 -4.31
C HIS A 101 12.67 -11.28 -2.93
N LYS A 102 13.98 -11.21 -2.70
CA LYS A 102 14.63 -11.51 -1.41
C LYS A 102 14.80 -10.26 -0.57
N TYR A 103 15.46 -9.24 -1.12
CA TYR A 103 15.92 -8.06 -0.37
C TYR A 103 14.85 -6.97 -0.25
N ASN A 104 13.93 -6.88 -1.21
CA ASN A 104 12.88 -5.84 -1.27
C ASN A 104 11.48 -6.46 -1.34
N SER A 105 11.31 -7.62 -0.70
CA SER A 105 10.09 -8.45 -0.78
C SER A 105 8.82 -7.68 -0.39
N ALA A 106 8.89 -6.85 0.65
CA ALA A 106 7.77 -6.02 1.09
C ALA A 106 7.36 -5.00 0.03
N ALA A 107 8.32 -4.28 -0.57
CA ALA A 107 8.04 -3.29 -1.60
C ALA A 107 7.55 -3.92 -2.90
N LEU A 108 8.12 -5.08 -3.27
CA LEU A 108 7.66 -5.85 -4.43
C LEU A 108 6.24 -6.35 -4.22
N PHE A 109 5.94 -6.92 -3.05
CA PHE A 109 4.59 -7.36 -2.72
C PHE A 109 3.59 -6.20 -2.77
N SER A 110 3.93 -5.08 -2.15
CA SER A 110 3.14 -3.86 -2.18
C SER A 110 2.86 -3.39 -3.60
N CYS A 111 3.89 -3.35 -4.47
CA CYS A 111 3.76 -2.95 -5.87
C CYS A 111 2.69 -3.77 -6.64
N VAL A 112 2.59 -5.07 -6.37
CA VAL A 112 1.68 -5.98 -7.10
C VAL A 112 0.35 -6.23 -6.41
N LEU A 113 0.22 -5.91 -5.12
CA LEU A 113 -0.98 -6.21 -4.30
C LEU A 113 -2.30 -5.67 -4.86
N PRO A 114 -2.37 -4.44 -5.43
CA PRO A 114 -3.60 -3.95 -6.06
C PRO A 114 -4.14 -4.88 -7.16
N TYR A 115 -3.25 -5.67 -7.77
CA TYR A 115 -3.53 -6.58 -8.86
C TYR A 115 -3.67 -8.04 -8.41
N HIS A 116 -4.02 -8.27 -7.14
CA HIS A 116 -4.16 -9.61 -6.53
C HIS A 116 -5.05 -10.58 -7.31
N GLY A 117 -6.03 -10.09 -8.06
CA GLY A 117 -6.91 -10.92 -8.91
C GLY A 117 -6.27 -11.43 -10.21
N THR A 118 -5.01 -11.08 -10.51
CA THR A 118 -4.35 -11.41 -11.79
C THR A 118 -3.41 -12.61 -11.68
N ARG A 119 -3.18 -13.29 -12.81
CA ARG A 119 -2.17 -14.36 -12.89
C ARG A 119 -0.74 -13.85 -12.66
N TRP A 120 -0.46 -12.61 -13.04
CA TRP A 120 0.85 -11.98 -12.82
C TRP A 120 1.16 -11.79 -11.34
N PHE A 121 0.17 -11.37 -10.55
CA PHE A 121 0.31 -11.34 -9.09
C PHE A 121 0.68 -12.71 -8.52
N VAL A 122 0.01 -13.78 -8.96
CA VAL A 122 0.29 -15.15 -8.48
C VAL A 122 1.73 -15.54 -8.76
N LYS A 123 2.23 -15.27 -9.99
CA LYS A 123 3.62 -15.55 -10.35
C LYS A 123 4.60 -14.83 -9.42
N VAL A 124 4.39 -13.54 -9.17
CA VAL A 124 5.25 -12.76 -8.25
C VAL A 124 5.13 -13.30 -6.81
N ALA A 125 3.92 -13.58 -6.34
CA ALA A 125 3.67 -14.11 -5.00
C ALA A 125 4.36 -15.47 -4.76
N GLN A 126 4.57 -16.28 -5.80
CA GLN A 126 5.30 -17.54 -5.74
C GLN A 126 6.82 -17.38 -5.64
N LEU A 127 7.36 -16.26 -6.13
CA LEU A 127 8.79 -15.93 -6.06
C LEU A 127 9.18 -15.32 -4.72
N LEU A 128 8.22 -14.69 -4.04
CA LEU A 128 8.43 -14.08 -2.73
C LEU A 128 8.64 -15.14 -1.64
N PRO A 129 9.41 -14.81 -0.58
CA PRO A 129 9.44 -15.63 0.62
C PRO A 129 8.01 -15.82 1.16
N PRO A 130 7.80 -16.79 2.06
CA PRO A 130 6.52 -17.00 2.71
C PRO A 130 5.99 -15.69 3.30
N LEU A 131 5.03 -15.09 2.62
CA LEU A 131 4.25 -13.99 3.16
C LEU A 131 3.34 -14.60 4.23
N GLY A 132 2.99 -13.87 5.29
CA GLY A 132 2.16 -14.42 6.37
C GLY A 132 0.73 -14.80 5.94
N LEU A 133 0.43 -14.68 4.65
CA LEU A 133 -0.65 -15.34 3.92
C LEU A 133 -0.52 -16.89 3.82
N GLY A 134 0.64 -17.45 4.19
CA GLY A 134 0.89 -18.90 4.27
C GLY A 134 1.25 -19.56 2.92
N ARG A 135 2.27 -20.43 2.95
CA ARG A 135 2.82 -21.11 1.75
C ARG A 135 1.79 -21.86 0.90
N LYS A 136 0.66 -22.28 1.48
CA LYS A 136 -0.40 -23.02 0.76
C LYS A 136 -1.09 -22.16 -0.29
N TRP A 137 -1.36 -20.89 0.02
CA TRP A 137 -2.01 -19.98 -0.93
C TRP A 137 -1.04 -19.58 -2.05
N GLN A 138 0.24 -19.29 -1.75
CA GLN A 138 1.23 -18.98 -2.79
C GLN A 138 1.34 -20.11 -3.81
N ARG A 139 1.33 -21.36 -3.32
CA ARG A 139 1.50 -22.56 -4.15
C ARG A 139 0.25 -22.99 -4.91
N SER A 140 -0.94 -22.49 -4.58
CA SER A 140 -2.18 -22.92 -5.24
C SER A 140 -2.21 -22.54 -6.73
N GLY A 141 -1.47 -21.50 -7.12
CA GLY A 141 -1.49 -21.00 -8.50
C GLY A 141 -2.77 -20.25 -8.86
N VAL A 142 -3.68 -20.06 -7.90
CA VAL A 142 -4.97 -19.40 -8.12
C VAL A 142 -4.94 -17.99 -7.52
N PRO A 143 -5.36 -16.95 -8.26
CA PRO A 143 -5.48 -15.60 -7.72
C PRO A 143 -6.42 -15.59 -6.50
N PRO A 144 -6.00 -15.02 -5.35
CA PRO A 144 -6.87 -14.94 -4.18
C PRO A 144 -8.09 -14.07 -4.48
N SER A 145 -9.26 -14.51 -4.00
CA SER A 145 -10.42 -13.63 -3.98
C SER A 145 -10.22 -12.50 -2.96
N ARG A 146 -10.92 -11.39 -3.17
CA ARG A 146 -10.92 -10.25 -2.25
C ARG A 146 -11.32 -10.64 -0.82
N GLU A 147 -12.25 -11.58 -0.70
CA GLU A 147 -12.72 -12.10 0.59
C GLU A 147 -11.65 -12.90 1.35
N VAL A 148 -10.86 -13.68 0.62
CA VAL A 148 -9.72 -14.44 1.17
C VAL A 148 -8.62 -13.47 1.60
N LEU A 149 -8.31 -12.48 0.76
CA LEU A 149 -7.31 -11.46 1.08
C LEU A 149 -7.68 -10.69 2.36
N THR A 150 -8.90 -10.18 2.45
CA THR A 150 -9.41 -9.45 3.62
C THR A 150 -9.44 -10.33 4.87
N ALA A 151 -9.90 -11.59 4.77
CA ALA A 151 -9.91 -12.52 5.90
C ALA A 151 -8.49 -12.81 6.42
N GLN A 152 -7.51 -12.87 5.52
CA GLN A 152 -6.13 -13.14 5.90
C GLN A 152 -5.44 -11.90 6.50
N CYS A 153 -5.73 -10.70 5.99
CA CYS A 153 -5.26 -9.45 6.60
C CYS A 153 -5.69 -9.32 8.06
N ILE A 154 -6.90 -9.76 8.42
CA ILE A 154 -7.36 -9.74 9.83
C ILE A 154 -6.51 -10.66 10.72
N LYS A 155 -6.03 -11.77 10.16
CA LYS A 155 -5.24 -12.77 10.90
C LYS A 155 -3.75 -12.41 10.99
N ASP A 156 -3.24 -11.65 10.02
CA ASP A 156 -1.82 -11.36 9.88
C ASP A 156 -1.52 -9.86 9.97
N HIS A 157 -0.99 -9.45 11.13
CA HIS A 157 -0.57 -8.07 11.38
C HIS A 157 0.61 -7.61 10.53
N ALA A 158 1.45 -8.51 10.01
CA ALA A 158 2.55 -8.16 9.12
C ALA A 158 2.03 -7.78 7.73
N LEU A 159 0.99 -8.45 7.25
CA LEU A 159 0.32 -8.08 6.01
C LEU A 159 -0.37 -6.71 6.13
N LEU A 160 -1.00 -6.45 7.28
CA LEU A 160 -1.61 -5.14 7.57
C LEU A 160 -0.58 -4.01 7.58
N SER A 161 0.60 -4.22 8.18
CA SER A 161 1.66 -3.21 8.17
C SER A 161 2.25 -2.99 6.76
N GLN A 162 2.26 -4.02 5.91
CA GLN A 162 2.64 -3.87 4.49
C GLN A 162 1.62 -3.06 3.68
N ILE A 163 0.33 -3.21 3.95
CA ILE A 163 -0.72 -2.37 3.35
C ILE A 163 -0.56 -0.89 3.76
N ALA A 164 -0.03 -0.62 4.96
CA ALA A 164 0.30 0.74 5.40
C ALA A 164 1.32 1.44 4.50
N LEU A 165 2.30 0.68 4.00
CA LEU A 165 3.36 1.19 3.13
C LEU A 165 2.80 1.60 1.76
N LEU A 166 1.67 1.03 1.35
CA LEU A 166 0.99 1.39 0.10
C LEU A 166 0.18 2.69 0.18
N GLY A 167 -0.37 3.00 1.35
CA GLY A 167 -1.26 4.15 1.54
C GLY A 167 -0.62 5.40 2.16
N GLY A 168 0.61 5.28 2.70
CA GLY A 168 1.19 6.27 3.60
C GLY A 168 2.11 7.34 2.99
N ASP A 169 2.71 7.10 1.82
CA ASP A 169 3.59 8.07 1.17
C ASP A 169 2.84 8.78 0.04
N GLY A 170 2.13 9.85 0.42
CA GLY A 170 1.17 10.58 -0.43
C GLY A 170 1.74 11.17 -1.73
N ALA A 171 3.07 11.29 -1.88
CA ALA A 171 3.67 11.97 -3.03
C ALA A 171 3.93 11.08 -4.26
N SER A 172 4.09 9.76 -4.10
CA SER A 172 4.52 8.86 -5.18
C SER A 172 3.56 7.69 -5.47
N SER A 173 2.47 7.60 -4.72
CA SER A 173 1.50 6.51 -4.87
C SER A 173 0.48 6.82 -5.98
N HIS A 174 0.33 5.91 -6.93
CA HIS A 174 -0.64 6.06 -8.02
C HIS A 174 -2.09 5.85 -7.53
N GLU A 175 -3.05 6.41 -8.26
CA GLU A 175 -4.47 6.46 -7.84
C GLU A 175 -5.09 5.08 -7.59
N GLY A 176 -4.77 4.09 -8.43
CA GLY A 176 -5.24 2.70 -8.31
C GLY A 176 -4.83 2.05 -6.98
N SER A 177 -3.56 2.16 -6.60
CA SER A 177 -3.06 1.67 -5.30
C SER A 177 -3.76 2.33 -4.13
N VAL A 178 -3.97 3.66 -4.18
CA VAL A 178 -4.60 4.36 -3.06
C VAL A 178 -6.08 4.03 -2.94
N SER A 179 -6.78 3.93 -4.07
CA SER A 179 -8.16 3.46 -4.10
C SER A 179 -8.27 2.05 -3.53
N PHE A 180 -7.43 1.12 -3.99
CA PHE A 180 -7.37 -0.24 -3.47
C PHE A 180 -7.15 -0.27 -1.95
N CYS A 181 -6.15 0.46 -1.45
CA CYS A 181 -5.85 0.51 -0.02
C CYS A 181 -6.99 1.10 0.80
N THR A 182 -7.59 2.18 0.33
CA THR A 182 -8.72 2.84 1.01
C THR A 182 -9.89 1.87 1.15
N VAL A 183 -10.29 1.21 0.07
CA VAL A 183 -11.44 0.29 0.12
C VAL A 183 -11.09 -0.96 0.93
N LEU A 184 -9.85 -1.48 0.84
CA LEU A 184 -9.41 -2.61 1.66
C LEU A 184 -9.46 -2.26 3.15
N LEU A 185 -8.94 -1.10 3.55
CA LEU A 185 -9.00 -0.63 4.94
C LEU A 185 -10.44 -0.46 5.43
N LEU A 186 -11.33 0.04 4.57
CA LEU A 186 -12.76 0.17 4.89
C LEU A 186 -13.43 -1.20 5.11
N GLU A 187 -13.12 -2.18 4.27
CA GLU A 187 -13.65 -3.55 4.40
C GLU A 187 -13.13 -4.24 5.66
N LEU A 188 -11.84 -4.08 5.97
CA LEU A 188 -11.23 -4.60 7.19
C LEU A 188 -11.88 -3.99 8.43
N TYR A 189 -12.08 -2.67 8.43
CA TYR A 189 -12.78 -1.97 9.50
C TYR A 189 -14.23 -2.48 9.66
N GLY A 190 -14.95 -2.66 8.56
CA GLY A 190 -16.31 -3.21 8.58
C GLY A 190 -16.38 -4.61 9.18
N ARG A 191 -15.46 -5.50 8.80
CA ARG A 191 -15.40 -6.87 9.32
C ARG A 191 -15.05 -6.92 10.80
N ASP A 192 -14.09 -6.11 11.26
CA ASP A 192 -13.73 -6.01 12.68
C ASP A 192 -14.95 -5.61 13.54
N LEU A 193 -15.74 -4.64 13.09
CA LEU A 193 -16.96 -4.22 13.78
C LEU A 193 -18.02 -5.33 13.85
N ILE A 194 -18.20 -6.09 12.77
CA ILE A 194 -19.16 -7.22 12.73
C ILE A 194 -18.70 -8.32 13.69
N GLU A 195 -17.41 -8.66 13.71
CA GLU A 195 -16.86 -9.66 14.62
C GLU A 195 -17.00 -9.25 16.09
N LYS A 196 -16.78 -7.96 16.41
CA LYS A 196 -16.98 -7.42 17.77
C LYS A 196 -18.42 -7.54 18.23
N LYS A 197 -19.40 -7.19 17.37
CA LYS A 197 -20.82 -7.37 17.65
C LYS A 197 -21.15 -8.85 17.92
N ARG A 198 -20.60 -9.77 17.12
CA ARG A 198 -20.81 -11.22 17.29
C ARG A 198 -20.22 -11.74 18.60
N LYS A 199 -19.05 -11.25 19.02
CA LYS A 199 -18.33 -11.69 20.23
C LYS A 199 -18.71 -10.90 21.50
N HIS A 200 -19.83 -10.18 21.50
CA HIS A 200 -20.32 -9.38 22.65
C HIS A 200 -19.23 -8.45 23.25
N GLY A 201 -18.43 -7.81 22.40
CA GLY A 201 -17.44 -6.82 22.85
C GLY A 201 -16.18 -7.37 23.56
N LYS A 202 -16.02 -8.70 23.68
CA LYS A 202 -14.81 -9.30 24.30
C LYS A 202 -13.58 -9.37 23.39
N ALA A 203 -13.69 -8.96 22.13
CA ALA A 203 -12.55 -8.98 21.21
C ALA A 203 -11.64 -7.77 21.47
N ALA A 204 -10.38 -8.04 21.86
CA ALA A 204 -9.34 -7.02 21.93
C ALA A 204 -9.24 -6.30 20.57
N GLU A 205 -9.24 -4.97 20.61
CA GLU A 205 -9.08 -4.16 19.42
C GLU A 205 -7.71 -4.46 18.80
N PRO A 206 -7.62 -4.82 17.50
CA PRO A 206 -6.33 -4.83 16.83
C PRO A 206 -5.87 -3.39 16.74
N GLN A 207 -5.16 -2.90 17.76
CA GLN A 207 -4.62 -1.54 17.83
C GLN A 207 -3.86 -1.18 16.54
N VAL A 208 -3.30 -2.19 15.88
CA VAL A 208 -2.68 -2.11 14.56
C VAL A 208 -3.66 -1.54 13.52
N LEU A 209 -4.87 -2.06 13.36
CA LEU A 209 -5.82 -1.59 12.33
C LEU A 209 -6.22 -0.13 12.54
N LEU A 210 -6.48 0.28 13.78
CA LEU A 210 -6.77 1.68 14.10
C LEU A 210 -5.58 2.59 13.78
N ARG A 211 -4.36 2.21 14.18
CA ARG A 211 -3.14 2.97 13.87
C ARG A 211 -2.94 3.11 12.35
N LEU A 212 -3.25 2.07 11.60
CA LEU A 212 -3.18 2.07 10.14
C LEU A 212 -4.21 2.99 9.50
N LEU A 213 -5.45 2.93 9.96
CA LEU A 213 -6.51 3.82 9.51
C LEU A 213 -6.15 5.29 9.76
N VAL A 214 -5.71 5.62 10.97
CA VAL A 214 -5.32 6.98 11.34
C VAL A 214 -4.13 7.45 10.50
N ARG A 215 -3.11 6.61 10.34
CA ARG A 215 -1.94 6.95 9.49
C ARG A 215 -2.35 7.20 8.04
N HIS A 216 -3.20 6.34 7.47
CA HIS A 216 -3.68 6.48 6.09
C HIS A 216 -4.50 7.76 5.91
N ILE A 217 -5.41 8.05 6.83
CA ILE A 217 -6.21 9.29 6.83
C ILE A 217 -5.32 10.52 6.91
N HIS A 218 -4.34 10.53 7.83
CA HIS A 218 -3.42 11.65 7.98
C HIS A 218 -2.57 11.88 6.73
N ALA A 219 -1.98 10.83 6.16
CA ALA A 219 -1.21 10.91 4.93
C ALA A 219 -2.06 11.40 3.74
N SER A 220 -3.29 10.88 3.61
CA SER A 220 -4.20 11.19 2.51
C SER A 220 -4.86 12.57 2.62
N LEU A 221 -4.83 13.21 3.79
CA LEU A 221 -5.34 14.58 3.99
C LEU A 221 -4.22 15.63 4.04
N SER A 222 -2.96 15.21 3.87
CA SER A 222 -1.81 16.12 3.77
C SER A 222 -1.88 16.96 2.48
N SER A 223 -1.29 18.15 2.47
CA SER A 223 -1.35 19.09 1.34
C SER A 223 -0.82 18.56 0.00
N ALA A 224 0.12 17.60 0.04
CA ALA A 224 0.68 16.94 -1.13
C ALA A 224 -0.21 15.87 -1.78
N SER A 225 -1.39 15.58 -1.20
CA SER A 225 -2.24 14.47 -1.61
C SER A 225 -3.11 14.78 -2.84
N GLY A 226 -3.19 13.80 -3.74
CA GLY A 226 -4.09 13.84 -4.88
C GLY A 226 -5.57 13.87 -4.47
N TRP A 227 -6.44 14.30 -5.38
CA TRP A 227 -7.89 14.37 -5.12
C TRP A 227 -8.50 13.03 -4.71
N THR A 228 -8.16 11.96 -5.42
CA THR A 228 -8.61 10.59 -5.14
C THR A 228 -8.20 10.10 -3.75
N GLN A 229 -7.01 10.49 -3.29
CA GLN A 229 -6.52 10.14 -1.96
C GLN A 229 -7.34 10.84 -0.88
N ARG A 230 -7.60 12.15 -1.05
CA ARG A 230 -8.43 12.96 -0.13
C ARG A 230 -9.85 12.43 -0.03
N LEU A 231 -10.49 12.12 -1.16
CA LEU A 231 -11.82 11.50 -1.17
C LEU A 231 -11.84 10.17 -0.41
N GLY A 232 -10.81 9.34 -0.57
CA GLY A 232 -10.69 8.09 0.18
C GLY A 232 -10.62 8.31 1.69
N ALA A 233 -9.89 9.33 2.14
CA ALA A 233 -9.82 9.70 3.55
C ALA A 233 -11.17 10.21 4.08
N TYR A 234 -11.85 11.07 3.34
CA TYR A 234 -13.20 11.54 3.67
C TYR A 234 -14.21 10.40 3.80
N MET A 235 -14.15 9.41 2.90
CA MET A 235 -14.96 8.20 3.00
C MET A 235 -14.66 7.41 4.27
N LEU A 236 -13.37 7.20 4.60
CA LEU A 236 -12.98 6.47 5.82
C LEU A 236 -13.45 7.19 7.08
N VAL A 237 -13.22 8.50 7.20
CA VAL A 237 -13.66 9.30 8.35
C VAL A 237 -15.17 9.23 8.50
N THR A 238 -15.93 9.42 7.42
CA THR A 238 -17.40 9.34 7.43
C THR A 238 -17.89 7.96 7.89
N GLN A 239 -17.25 6.88 7.41
CA GLN A 239 -17.62 5.51 7.79
C GLN A 239 -17.23 5.18 9.24
N ILE A 240 -16.14 5.76 9.75
CA ILE A 240 -15.79 5.63 11.17
C ILE A 240 -16.84 6.34 12.04
N CYS A 241 -17.20 7.58 11.70
CA CYS A 241 -18.13 8.40 12.47
C CYS A 241 -19.55 7.81 12.50
N THR A 242 -20.01 7.24 11.38
CA THR A 242 -21.35 6.66 11.28
C THR A 242 -21.50 5.32 12.00
N ARG A 243 -20.41 4.56 12.19
CA ARG A 243 -20.48 3.18 12.71
C ARG A 243 -20.09 3.02 14.18
N ARG A 244 -19.45 4.02 14.80
CA ARG A 244 -18.96 3.93 16.19
C ARG A 244 -19.00 5.29 16.88
N ALA A 245 -19.45 5.34 18.13
CA ALA A 245 -19.29 6.49 19.01
C ALA A 245 -17.78 6.77 19.25
N LEU A 246 -17.32 7.94 18.82
CA LEU A 246 -15.95 8.41 19.00
C LEU A 246 -15.84 9.10 20.36
N GLY A 247 -14.73 8.86 21.07
CA GLY A 247 -14.41 9.63 22.28
C GLY A 247 -14.10 11.09 21.95
N GLY A 248 -14.24 11.98 22.94
CA GLY A 248 -14.03 13.43 22.77
C GLY A 248 -12.66 13.80 22.19
N GLU A 249 -11.61 13.10 22.59
CA GLU A 249 -10.26 13.30 22.04
C GLU A 249 -10.18 12.97 20.54
N ALA A 250 -10.78 11.86 20.12
CA ALA A 250 -10.80 11.44 18.72
C ALA A 250 -11.62 12.40 17.86
N LEU A 251 -12.76 12.88 18.36
CA LEU A 251 -13.56 13.92 17.72
C LEU A 251 -12.76 15.21 17.54
N SER A 252 -12.07 15.66 18.59
CA SER A 252 -11.21 16.86 18.54
C SER A 252 -10.06 16.69 17.53
N ALA A 253 -9.42 15.53 17.50
CA ALA A 253 -8.32 15.24 16.59
C ALA A 253 -8.77 15.25 15.11
N PHE A 254 -9.86 14.55 14.78
CA PHE A 254 -10.42 14.58 13.42
C PHE A 254 -10.92 15.97 13.03
N GLY A 255 -11.54 16.70 13.97
CA GLY A 255 -11.99 18.06 13.75
C GLY A 255 -10.84 19.03 13.42
N LYS A 256 -9.72 18.96 14.16
CA LYS A 256 -8.51 19.75 13.86
C LYS A 256 -7.93 19.41 12.49
N LEU A 257 -7.86 18.12 12.17
CA LEU A 257 -7.27 17.62 10.93
C LEU A 257 -8.10 18.03 9.69
N LEU A 258 -9.42 17.84 9.76
CA LEU A 258 -10.34 18.31 8.71
C LEU A 258 -10.40 19.84 8.63
N GLY A 259 -10.38 20.53 9.78
CA GLY A 259 -10.37 22.00 9.83
C GLY A 259 -9.11 22.61 9.21
N GLY A 260 -7.94 22.00 9.44
CA GLY A 260 -6.70 22.36 8.76
C GLY A 260 -6.82 22.19 7.25
N ARG A 261 -7.35 21.04 6.80
CA ARG A 261 -7.53 20.76 5.37
C ARG A 261 -8.51 21.71 4.68
N LEU A 262 -9.61 22.09 5.35
CA LEU A 262 -10.57 23.05 4.82
C LEU A 262 -9.92 24.41 4.54
N ARG A 263 -9.01 24.87 5.41
CA ARG A 263 -8.24 26.11 5.23
C ARG A 263 -7.29 26.04 4.04
N GLU A 264 -6.73 24.87 3.76
CA GLU A 264 -5.85 24.62 2.62
C GLU A 264 -6.60 24.26 1.33
N SER A 265 -7.93 24.16 1.37
CA SER A 265 -8.71 23.73 0.22
C SER A 265 -8.73 24.81 -0.86
N SER A 266 -8.15 24.52 -2.02
CA SER A 266 -8.12 25.46 -3.16
C SER A 266 -9.29 25.27 -4.12
N THR A 267 -10.01 24.15 -4.03
CA THR A 267 -11.08 23.77 -4.97
C THR A 267 -12.42 23.64 -4.24
N PRO A 268 -13.53 24.10 -4.85
CA PRO A 268 -14.85 24.07 -4.21
C PRO A 268 -15.31 22.64 -3.89
N ALA A 269 -14.99 21.66 -4.75
CA ALA A 269 -15.35 20.26 -4.53
C ALA A 269 -14.69 19.67 -3.26
N ASP A 270 -13.42 20.02 -3.00
CA ASP A 270 -12.70 19.61 -1.78
C ASP A 270 -13.29 20.27 -0.54
N ALA A 271 -13.58 21.57 -0.61
CA ALA A 271 -14.23 22.29 0.48
C ALA A 271 -15.59 21.67 0.83
N THR A 272 -16.43 21.38 -0.17
CA THR A 272 -17.75 20.74 0.03
C THR A 272 -17.62 19.36 0.66
N SER A 273 -16.71 18.52 0.16
CA SER A 273 -16.51 17.16 0.68
C SER A 273 -15.98 17.18 2.13
N CYS A 274 -15.08 18.11 2.44
CA CYS A 274 -14.56 18.32 3.78
C CYS A 274 -15.65 18.82 4.73
N LEU A 275 -16.49 19.78 4.29
CA LEU A 275 -17.63 20.27 5.07
C LEU A 275 -18.65 19.17 5.35
N GLN A 276 -18.96 18.32 4.37
CA GLN A 276 -19.84 17.17 4.57
C GLN A 276 -19.28 16.20 5.63
N CYS A 277 -17.97 15.93 5.62
CA CYS A 277 -17.32 15.11 6.65
C CYS A 277 -17.40 15.75 8.03
N LEU A 278 -17.14 17.07 8.14
CA LEU A 278 -17.27 17.81 9.39
C LEU A 278 -18.70 17.77 9.92
N LEU A 279 -19.71 17.93 9.07
CA LEU A 279 -21.12 17.85 9.47
C LEU A 279 -21.46 16.47 10.07
N VAL A 280 -20.97 15.39 9.46
CA VAL A 280 -21.15 14.03 10.01
C VAL A 280 -20.46 13.88 11.36
N LEU A 281 -19.24 14.39 11.49
CA LEU A 281 -18.47 14.36 12.74
C LEU A 281 -19.19 15.13 13.87
N TYR A 282 -19.66 16.34 13.60
CA TYR A 282 -20.38 17.16 14.59
C TYR A 282 -21.74 16.58 14.95
N ARG A 283 -22.50 16.05 13.99
CA ARG A 283 -23.77 15.36 14.27
C ARG A 283 -23.57 14.21 15.25
N GLN A 284 -22.47 13.47 15.09
CA GLN A 284 -22.13 12.39 15.99
C GLN A 284 -21.75 12.89 17.40
N ALA A 285 -21.00 13.99 17.49
CA ALA A 285 -20.66 14.62 18.76
C ALA A 285 -21.91 15.03 19.55
N HIS A 286 -22.94 15.56 18.87
CA HIS A 286 -24.22 15.91 19.50
C HIS A 286 -25.09 14.72 19.90
N LEU A 287 -24.92 13.56 19.24
CA LEU A 287 -25.63 12.32 19.58
C LEU A 287 -24.96 11.51 20.70
N SER A 288 -23.71 11.84 21.04
CA SER A 288 -22.97 11.22 22.14
C SER A 288 -23.25 12.04 23.40
N PRO A 289 -23.92 11.49 24.44
CA PRO A 289 -24.22 12.28 25.64
C PRO A 289 -22.92 12.78 26.28
N PRO A 290 -22.92 13.98 26.91
CA PRO A 290 -21.78 14.43 27.69
C PRO A 290 -21.50 13.36 28.75
N GLN A 291 -20.25 12.90 28.83
CA GLN A 291 -19.81 12.14 29.99
C GLN A 291 -19.70 13.11 31.16
N ASP A 292 -20.82 13.32 31.85
CA ASP A 292 -20.85 14.05 33.12
C ASP A 292 -20.08 13.25 34.17
N GLY A 293 -18.82 13.65 34.34
CA GLY A 293 -17.93 13.21 35.40
C GLY A 293 -17.33 14.41 36.12
N ALA A 294 -18.18 15.29 36.67
CA ALA A 294 -17.81 16.26 37.73
C ALA A 294 -19.05 16.96 38.30
N ALA A 295 -19.90 16.23 39.04
CA ALA A 295 -20.92 16.85 39.89
C ALA A 295 -21.24 15.97 41.12
N LYS A 296 -20.23 15.78 41.97
CA LYS A 296 -20.28 15.42 43.41
C LYS A 296 -18.93 15.90 43.95
N ASP A 297 -18.77 16.86 44.86
CA ASP A 297 -19.50 17.09 46.09
C ASP A 297 -19.68 18.58 46.40
N GLY A 298 -20.85 18.92 46.91
CA GLY A 298 -21.23 20.22 47.41
C GLY A 298 -22.51 20.09 48.22
N ALA A 299 -22.38 19.44 49.39
CA ALA A 299 -23.32 19.52 50.51
C ALA A 299 -22.58 19.09 51.78
#